data_AF-A0A959NZH5-F1
#
_entry.id   AF-A0A959NZH5-F1
#
_cell.length_a   1.000
_cell.length_b   1.000
_cell.length_c   1.000
_cell.angle_alpha   90.00
_cell.angle_beta   90.00
_cell.angle_gamma   90.00
#
_symmetry.space_group_name_H-M   'P 1'
#
loop_
_entity.id
_entity.type
_entity.pdbx_description
1 polymer ?
#
loop_
_entity_poly.entity_id
_entity_poly.type
_entity_poly.pdbx_seq_one_letter_code
_entity_poly.pdbx_strand_id
1 'polypeptide(L)'
;MTKRYSEYEEKHKEFYFYLGLISTRFAVVEYKVLKMLGLLISDDFVLTNTLFERNSLSQNIEFLKKINKLKRIEEVSIHNLIGKITNIKGKRNLFVHGLWGEPEIKENDLIISCADPKMDYTEEFDNGIRMSRTWSSVTKHEFRLSYLKKLSVSLSDIILAQNHLIKRIEEYNLNNI
;
A
#
# COMPACT_ATOMS: atom_id res chain seq x y z
N MET A 1 13.90 -27.73 6.00
CA MET A 1 14.04 -28.10 4.57
C MET A 1 13.07 -27.25 3.78
N THR A 2 13.52 -26.59 2.71
CA THR A 2 12.64 -25.83 1.81
C THR A 2 11.86 -26.79 0.92
N LYS A 3 10.53 -26.65 0.88
CA LYS A 3 9.65 -27.47 0.02
C LYS A 3 9.60 -26.89 -1.40
N ARG A 4 9.48 -27.76 -2.41
CA ARG A 4 9.19 -27.38 -3.80
C ARG A 4 7.72 -27.01 -3.93
N TYR A 5 7.38 -26.17 -4.92
CA TYR A 5 5.99 -25.75 -5.17
C TYR A 5 5.00 -26.93 -5.29
N SER A 6 5.42 -28.02 -5.93
CA SER A 6 4.63 -29.25 -6.11
C SER A 6 4.29 -29.97 -4.79
N GLU A 7 5.04 -29.69 -3.72
CA GLU A 7 4.92 -30.36 -2.42
C GLU A 7 4.00 -29.58 -1.45
N TYR A 8 3.52 -28.40 -1.84
CA TYR A 8 2.56 -27.64 -1.05
C TYR A 8 1.13 -28.11 -1.29
N GLU A 9 0.35 -28.18 -0.23
CA GLU A 9 -1.10 -28.33 -0.34
C GLU A 9 -1.70 -27.13 -1.09
N GLU A 10 -2.78 -27.37 -1.83
CA GLU A 10 -3.39 -26.36 -2.70
C GLU A 10 -3.79 -25.09 -1.94
N LYS A 11 -4.27 -25.27 -0.70
CA LYS A 11 -4.64 -24.17 0.21
C LYS A 11 -3.43 -23.29 0.60
N HIS A 12 -2.22 -23.84 0.68
CA HIS A 12 -0.99 -23.07 0.95
C HIS A 12 -0.55 -22.30 -0.30
N LYS A 13 -0.65 -22.92 -1.48
CA LYS A 13 -0.39 -22.24 -2.75
C LYS A 13 -1.32 -21.05 -2.93
N GLU A 14 -2.59 -21.20 -2.57
CA GLU A 14 -3.58 -20.12 -2.61
C GLU A 14 -3.16 -18.93 -1.74
N PHE A 15 -2.60 -19.17 -0.55
CA PHE A 15 -2.03 -18.12 0.29
C PHE A 15 -0.91 -17.35 -0.42
N TYR A 16 0.09 -18.07 -0.92
CA TYR A 16 1.22 -17.44 -1.60
C TYR A 16 0.79 -16.69 -2.85
N PHE A 17 -0.20 -17.22 -3.59
CA PHE A 17 -0.83 -16.53 -4.71
C PHE A 17 -1.41 -15.18 -4.26
N TYR A 18 -2.22 -15.15 -3.21
CA TYR A 18 -2.82 -13.90 -2.73
C TYR A 18 -1.78 -12.91 -2.17
N LEU A 19 -0.72 -13.39 -1.51
CA LEU A 19 0.39 -12.52 -1.07
C LEU A 19 1.06 -11.83 -2.26
N GLY A 20 1.41 -12.59 -3.30
CA GLY A 20 2.02 -12.04 -4.52
C GLY A 20 1.08 -11.09 -5.27
N LEU A 21 -0.20 -11.47 -5.37
CA LEU A 21 -1.24 -10.67 -6.03
C LEU A 21 -1.46 -9.33 -5.32
N ILE A 22 -1.58 -9.34 -4.00
CA ILE A 22 -1.76 -8.12 -3.19
C ILE A 22 -0.54 -7.21 -3.32
N SER A 23 0.68 -7.77 -3.23
CA SER A 23 1.92 -7.01 -3.39
C SER A 23 2.00 -6.32 -4.74
N THR A 24 1.69 -7.05 -5.82
CA THR A 24 1.62 -6.50 -7.18
C THR A 24 0.57 -5.40 -7.28
N ARG A 25 -0.62 -5.60 -6.70
CA ARG A 25 -1.70 -4.60 -6.74
C ARG A 25 -1.35 -3.34 -5.96
N PHE A 26 -0.66 -3.44 -4.82
CA PHE A 26 -0.14 -2.26 -4.13
C PHE A 26 0.82 -1.47 -5.02
N ALA A 27 1.76 -2.14 -5.70
CA ALA A 27 2.66 -1.47 -6.66
C ALA A 27 1.89 -0.76 -7.79
N VAL A 28 0.84 -1.40 -8.32
CA VAL A 28 -0.04 -0.78 -9.34
C VAL A 28 -0.77 0.45 -8.79
N VAL A 29 -1.30 0.39 -7.57
CA VAL A 29 -1.95 1.53 -6.92
C VAL A 29 -0.98 2.69 -6.78
N GLU A 30 0.25 2.44 -6.33
CA GLU A 30 1.29 3.46 -6.17
C GLU A 30 1.66 4.11 -7.50
N TYR A 31 1.91 3.31 -8.52
CA TYR A 31 2.16 3.79 -9.87
C TYR A 31 1.01 4.66 -10.40
N LYS A 32 -0.25 4.24 -10.19
CA LYS A 32 -1.41 5.00 -10.69
C LYS A 32 -1.62 6.31 -9.96
N VAL A 33 -1.33 6.39 -8.66
CA VAL A 33 -1.31 7.68 -7.94
C VAL A 33 -0.27 8.61 -8.57
N LEU A 34 0.94 8.11 -8.85
CA LEU A 34 1.98 8.88 -9.53
C LEU A 34 1.54 9.32 -10.94
N LYS A 35 0.93 8.43 -11.72
CA LYS A 35 0.40 8.78 -13.05
C LYS A 35 -0.64 9.89 -12.97
N MET A 36 -1.59 9.80 -12.04
CA MET A 36 -2.59 10.85 -11.83
C MET A 36 -1.94 12.20 -11.48
N LEU A 37 -0.93 12.20 -10.61
CA LEU A 37 -0.19 13.41 -10.28
C LEU A 37 0.54 14.00 -11.48
N GLY A 38 1.25 13.17 -12.27
CA GLY A 38 1.93 13.62 -13.48
C GLY A 38 0.96 14.27 -14.48
N LEU A 39 -0.23 13.69 -14.66
CA LEU A 39 -1.27 14.27 -15.52
C LEU A 39 -1.84 15.59 -15.01
N LEU A 40 -1.79 15.84 -13.70
CA LEU A 40 -2.30 17.08 -13.11
C LEU A 40 -1.25 18.21 -13.06
N ILE A 41 0.04 17.90 -13.22
CA ILE A 41 1.17 18.84 -13.10
C ILE A 41 1.79 19.19 -14.47
N SER A 42 1.32 18.57 -15.56
CA SER A 42 1.92 18.48 -16.91
C SER A 42 2.45 19.75 -17.58
N ASP A 43 2.27 20.94 -16.99
CA ASP A 43 2.74 22.23 -17.50
C ASP A 43 4.22 22.53 -17.15
N ASP A 44 4.85 21.80 -16.21
CA ASP A 44 6.27 22.01 -15.85
C ASP A 44 7.06 20.69 -15.67
N PHE A 45 7.88 20.36 -16.67
CA PHE A 45 8.69 19.14 -16.75
C PHE A 45 9.76 19.05 -15.63
N VAL A 46 10.31 20.20 -15.19
CA VAL A 46 11.36 20.25 -14.16
C VAL A 46 10.76 20.00 -12.78
N LEU A 47 9.62 20.62 -12.48
CA LEU A 47 8.83 20.34 -11.27
C LEU A 47 8.41 18.87 -11.23
N THR A 48 7.90 18.34 -12.34
CA THR A 48 7.48 16.93 -12.46
C THR A 48 8.63 15.97 -12.08
N ASN A 49 9.80 16.08 -12.71
CA ASN A 49 10.92 15.16 -12.42
C ASN A 49 11.47 15.31 -11.00
N THR A 50 11.55 16.54 -10.48
CA THR A 50 12.10 16.78 -9.14
C THR A 50 11.16 16.32 -8.03
N LEU A 51 9.84 16.41 -8.25
CA LEU A 51 8.85 16.02 -7.26
C LEU A 51 8.68 14.51 -7.13
N PHE A 52 8.97 13.70 -8.16
CA PHE A 52 8.63 12.27 -8.14
C PHE A 52 9.78 11.31 -7.78
N GLU A 53 11.03 11.75 -7.74
CA GLU A 53 12.17 10.82 -7.56
C GLU A 53 12.19 10.08 -6.22
N ARG A 54 11.53 10.56 -5.15
CA ARG A 54 11.63 9.95 -3.81
C ARG A 54 10.37 9.99 -2.93
N ASN A 55 9.20 10.21 -3.51
CA ASN A 55 7.99 10.31 -2.69
C ASN A 55 7.43 8.95 -2.26
N SER A 56 7.19 8.82 -0.96
CA SER A 56 6.35 7.75 -0.41
C SER A 56 4.90 7.88 -0.90
N LEU A 57 4.16 6.77 -0.87
CA LEU A 57 2.71 6.76 -1.17
C LEU A 57 1.95 7.79 -0.32
N SER A 58 2.31 7.98 0.95
CA SER A 58 1.69 8.99 1.81
C SER A 58 1.91 10.41 1.30
N GLN A 59 3.14 10.74 0.88
CA GLN A 59 3.45 12.05 0.30
C GLN A 59 2.70 12.26 -1.01
N ASN A 60 2.65 11.24 -1.88
CA ASN A 60 1.91 11.30 -3.14
C ASN A 60 0.41 11.51 -2.92
N ILE A 61 -0.19 10.85 -1.93
CA ILE A 61 -1.61 11.06 -1.57
C ILE A 61 -1.85 12.49 -1.10
N GLU A 62 -1.01 13.03 -0.22
CA GLU A 62 -1.14 14.41 0.25
C GLU A 62 -0.96 15.41 -0.89
N PHE A 63 -0.04 15.13 -1.81
CA PHE A 63 0.17 15.97 -2.96
C PHE A 63 -1.03 15.95 -3.91
N LEU A 64 -1.64 14.77 -4.10
CA LEU A 64 -2.82 14.60 -4.93
C LEU A 64 -4.00 15.39 -4.36
N LYS A 65 -4.17 15.39 -3.02
CA LYS A 65 -5.16 16.25 -2.35
C LYS A 65 -4.92 17.73 -2.65
N LYS A 66 -3.67 18.20 -2.54
CA LYS A 66 -3.33 19.61 -2.71
C LYS A 66 -3.51 20.08 -4.15
N ILE A 67 -2.99 19.34 -5.12
CA ILE A 67 -3.11 19.70 -6.53
C ILE A 67 -4.57 19.65 -6.96
N ASN A 68 -5.33 18.65 -6.51
CA ASN A 68 -6.72 18.56 -6.93
C ASN A 68 -7.59 19.71 -6.42
N LYS A 69 -7.27 20.29 -5.26
CA LYS A 69 -7.92 21.53 -4.79
C LYS A 69 -7.67 22.73 -5.70
N LEU A 70 -6.53 22.74 -6.42
CA LEU A 70 -6.16 23.82 -7.34
C LEU A 70 -6.83 23.62 -8.70
N LYS A 71 -6.74 22.41 -9.28
CA LYS A 71 -7.27 22.09 -10.61
C LYS A 71 -8.79 21.82 -10.60
N ARG A 72 -9.36 21.44 -9.45
CA ARG A 72 -10.80 21.18 -9.22
C ARG A 72 -11.44 20.13 -10.14
N ILE A 73 -10.67 19.11 -10.53
CA ILE A 73 -11.15 18.03 -11.41
C ILE A 73 -11.72 16.91 -10.53
N GLU A 74 -12.95 16.45 -10.80
CA GLU A 74 -13.54 15.25 -10.17
C GLU A 74 -13.34 15.21 -8.63
N GLU A 75 -13.51 16.35 -7.95
CA GLU A 75 -13.06 16.55 -6.56
C GLU A 75 -13.57 15.50 -5.58
N VAL A 76 -14.87 15.20 -5.63
CA VAL A 76 -15.53 14.22 -4.78
C VAL A 76 -14.97 12.82 -5.05
N SER A 77 -14.83 12.45 -6.32
CA SER A 77 -14.34 11.15 -6.76
C SER A 77 -12.89 10.92 -6.32
N ILE A 78 -12.03 11.93 -6.48
CA ILE A 78 -10.63 11.88 -6.03
C ILE A 78 -10.54 11.85 -4.50
N HIS A 79 -11.35 12.62 -3.79
CA HIS A 79 -11.41 12.59 -2.33
C HIS A 79 -11.79 11.18 -1.81
N ASN A 80 -12.83 10.59 -2.39
CA ASN A 80 -13.28 9.24 -2.05
C ASN A 80 -12.20 8.19 -2.34
N LEU A 81 -11.52 8.28 -3.49
CA LEU A 81 -10.41 7.40 -3.84
C LEU A 81 -9.29 7.50 -2.80
N ILE A 82 -8.92 8.72 -2.41
CA ILE A 82 -7.88 8.97 -1.42
C ILE A 82 -8.24 8.38 -0.06
N GLY A 83 -9.51 8.48 0.36
CA GLY A 83 -10.01 7.83 1.57
C GLY A 83 -9.81 6.30 1.52
N LYS A 84 -10.20 5.67 0.41
CA LYS A 84 -10.02 4.22 0.20
C LYS A 84 -8.55 3.80 0.29
N ILE A 85 -7.64 4.52 -0.38
CA ILE A 85 -6.20 4.21 -0.35
C ILE A 85 -5.63 4.41 1.06
N THR A 86 -6.04 5.48 1.76
CA THR A 86 -5.57 5.79 3.11
C THR A 86 -5.93 4.68 4.11
N ASN A 87 -7.10 4.07 3.96
CA ASN A 87 -7.54 2.99 4.84
C ASN A 87 -6.71 1.71 4.69
N ILE A 88 -6.13 1.47 3.51
CA ILE A 88 -5.38 0.23 3.24
C ILE A 88 -3.86 0.41 3.24
N LYS A 89 -3.34 1.63 3.08
CA LYS A 89 -1.91 1.90 2.97
C LYS A 89 -1.11 1.43 4.19
N GLY A 90 -1.72 1.42 5.37
CA GLY A 90 -1.07 0.96 6.61
C GLY A 90 -0.67 -0.52 6.56
N LYS A 91 -1.31 -1.32 5.70
CA LYS A 91 -0.97 -2.73 5.51
C LYS A 91 0.08 -2.96 4.43
N ARG A 92 0.29 -2.00 3.52
CA ARG A 92 1.21 -2.13 2.38
C ARG A 92 2.61 -2.57 2.80
N ASN A 93 3.15 -2.01 3.87
CA ASN A 93 4.53 -2.31 4.30
C ASN A 93 4.70 -3.78 4.68
N LEU A 94 3.70 -4.40 5.28
CA LEU A 94 3.73 -5.82 5.63
C LEU A 94 3.78 -6.70 4.37
N PHE A 95 3.06 -6.33 3.31
CA PHE A 95 3.08 -7.11 2.05
C PHE A 95 4.36 -6.91 1.23
N VAL A 96 5.04 -5.77 1.37
CA VAL A 96 6.27 -5.49 0.61
C VAL A 96 7.54 -5.89 1.38
N HIS A 97 7.56 -5.71 2.70
CA HIS A 97 8.75 -5.88 3.54
C HIS A 97 8.57 -6.88 4.69
N GLY A 98 7.36 -7.38 4.92
CA GLY A 98 7.08 -8.30 6.01
C GLY A 98 7.79 -9.64 5.84
N LEU A 99 8.17 -10.23 6.96
CA LEU A 99 8.70 -11.59 7.04
C LEU A 99 7.53 -12.55 7.23
N TRP A 100 7.16 -13.23 6.15
CA TRP A 100 6.01 -14.14 6.13
C TRP A 100 6.42 -15.55 6.59
N GLY A 101 5.67 -16.10 7.53
CA GLY A 101 5.82 -17.48 7.99
C GLY A 101 5.20 -18.50 7.01
N GLU A 102 5.05 -19.74 7.48
CA GLU A 102 4.30 -20.76 6.74
C GLU A 102 2.81 -20.69 7.09
N PRO A 103 1.89 -20.97 6.14
CA PRO A 103 0.48 -21.10 6.46
C PRO A 103 0.24 -22.29 7.40
N GLU A 104 -0.58 -22.08 8.42
CA GLU A 104 -0.97 -23.09 9.41
C GLU A 104 -2.47 -23.11 9.62
N ILE A 105 -3.02 -24.28 9.98
CA ILE A 105 -4.43 -24.41 10.34
C ILE A 105 -4.58 -24.10 11.83
N LYS A 106 -5.36 -23.09 12.17
CA LYS A 106 -5.69 -22.72 13.55
C LYS A 106 -7.20 -22.49 13.63
N GLU A 107 -7.87 -23.18 14.55
CA GLU A 107 -9.32 -23.02 14.80
C GLU A 107 -10.21 -23.17 13.54
N ASN A 108 -9.92 -24.17 12.70
CA ASN A 108 -10.57 -24.39 11.39
C ASN A 108 -10.40 -23.27 10.34
N ASP A 109 -9.53 -22.29 10.59
CA ASP A 109 -9.14 -21.28 9.61
C ASP A 109 -7.69 -21.53 9.17
N LEU A 110 -7.39 -21.17 7.93
CA LEU A 110 -6.02 -21.19 7.44
C LEU A 110 -5.46 -19.80 7.64
N ILE A 111 -4.40 -19.69 8.44
CA ILE A 111 -3.78 -18.44 8.82
C ILE A 111 -2.31 -18.41 8.42
N ILE A 112 -1.77 -17.22 8.26
CA ILE A 112 -0.34 -17.00 8.09
C ILE A 112 0.11 -15.87 9.00
N SER A 113 1.27 -16.03 9.62
CA SER A 113 1.89 -14.97 10.42
C SER A 113 2.80 -14.11 9.54
N CYS A 114 2.81 -12.81 9.83
CA CYS A 114 3.69 -11.83 9.23
C CYS A 114 4.35 -11.03 10.34
N ALA A 115 5.67 -10.99 10.32
CA ALA A 115 6.49 -10.21 11.22
C ALA A 115 6.91 -8.92 10.53
N ASP A 116 6.68 -7.76 11.16
CA ASP A 116 7.32 -6.52 10.71
C ASP A 116 8.80 -6.57 11.15
N PRO A 117 9.77 -6.50 10.22
CA PRO A 117 11.20 -6.55 10.57
C PRO A 117 11.68 -5.28 11.27
N LYS A 118 10.86 -4.22 11.37
CA LYS A 118 11.23 -2.98 12.03
C LYS A 118 11.48 -3.23 13.53
N MET A 119 12.65 -2.79 13.99
CA MET A 119 13.00 -2.75 15.41
C MET A 119 12.60 -1.40 15.97
N ASP A 120 11.91 -1.40 17.10
CA ASP A 120 11.59 -0.19 17.85
C ASP A 120 12.65 0.00 18.94
N TYR A 121 13.13 1.23 19.04
CA TYR A 121 14.09 1.65 20.06
C TYR A 121 13.37 2.53 21.07
N THR A 122 13.42 2.14 22.34
CA THR A 122 12.87 2.92 23.45
C THR A 122 13.98 3.24 24.46
N GLU A 123 13.97 4.49 24.93
CA GLU A 123 14.78 4.94 26.05
C GLU A 123 13.86 5.27 27.21
N GLU A 124 14.14 4.70 28.37
CA GLU A 124 13.45 5.06 29.61
C GLU A 124 14.29 6.08 30.38
N PHE A 125 13.61 7.10 30.90
CA PHE A 125 14.21 8.15 31.70
C PHE A 125 13.46 8.26 33.04
N ASP A 126 14.20 8.40 34.13
CA ASP A 126 13.67 8.76 35.44
C ASP A 126 14.37 10.03 35.92
N ASN A 127 13.60 11.07 36.26
CA ASN A 127 14.09 12.40 36.64
C ASN A 127 15.17 12.99 35.70
N GLY A 128 15.04 12.75 34.39
CA GLY A 128 15.99 13.23 33.37
C GLY A 128 17.28 12.39 33.27
N ILE A 129 17.44 11.36 34.08
CA ILE A 129 18.53 10.39 34.01
C ILE A 129 18.08 9.22 33.14
N ARG A 130 18.87 8.89 32.12
CA ARG A 130 18.59 7.74 31.24
C ARG A 130 18.80 6.44 32.02
N MET A 131 17.72 5.68 32.21
CA MET A 131 17.70 4.44 32.99
C MET A 131 17.98 3.20 32.15
N SER A 132 17.39 3.10 30.95
CA SER A 132 17.50 1.90 30.12
C SER A 132 17.42 2.21 28.63
N ARG A 133 17.91 1.26 27.83
CA ARG A 133 17.80 1.23 26.36
C ARG A 133 17.26 -0.12 25.97
N THR A 134 16.08 -0.15 25.35
CA THR A 134 15.45 -1.39 24.93
C THR A 134 15.26 -1.37 23.42
N TRP A 135 15.74 -2.42 22.77
CA TRP A 135 15.41 -2.73 21.38
C TRP A 135 14.34 -3.81 21.42
N SER A 136 13.12 -3.50 21.00
CA SER A 136 12.05 -4.49 20.86
C SER A 136 11.86 -4.83 19.39
N SER A 137 11.76 -6.12 19.09
CA SER A 137 11.51 -6.60 17.74
C SER A 137 10.17 -7.31 17.63
N VAL A 138 9.50 -7.02 16.52
CA VAL A 138 8.43 -7.79 15.87
C VAL A 138 7.04 -7.73 16.51
N THR A 139 6.28 -6.73 16.08
CA THR A 139 4.82 -6.88 16.06
C THR A 139 4.48 -8.00 15.08
N LYS A 140 3.86 -9.07 15.57
CA LYS A 140 3.35 -10.17 14.73
C LYS A 140 1.91 -9.87 14.35
N HIS A 141 1.61 -10.03 13.07
CA HIS A 141 0.27 -9.94 12.51
C HIS A 141 -0.16 -11.31 12.00
N GLU A 142 -1.33 -11.77 12.40
CA GLU A 142 -1.96 -12.96 11.84
C GLU A 142 -2.95 -12.54 10.74
N PHE A 143 -2.90 -13.23 9.60
CA PHE A 143 -3.78 -12.98 8.47
C PHE A 143 -4.51 -14.26 8.08
N ARG A 144 -5.83 -14.18 8.02
CA ARG A 144 -6.71 -15.24 7.48
C ARG A 144 -6.78 -15.14 5.96
N LEU A 145 -6.96 -16.27 5.28
CA LEU A 145 -7.08 -16.29 3.81
C LEU A 145 -8.26 -15.45 3.33
N SER A 146 -9.38 -15.53 4.05
CA SER A 146 -10.60 -14.77 3.76
C SER A 146 -10.36 -13.26 3.81
N TYR A 147 -9.51 -12.79 4.72
CA TYR A 147 -9.10 -11.40 4.79
C TYR A 147 -8.25 -11.00 3.58
N LEU A 148 -7.26 -11.83 3.20
CA LEU A 148 -6.43 -11.57 2.03
C LEU A 148 -7.28 -11.48 0.75
N LYS A 149 -8.26 -12.37 0.59
CA LYS A 149 -9.24 -12.32 -0.51
C LYS A 149 -10.01 -11.00 -0.53
N LYS A 150 -10.53 -10.55 0.60
CA LYS A 150 -11.26 -9.26 0.69
C LYS A 150 -10.36 -8.07 0.38
N LEU A 151 -9.15 -8.04 0.94
CA LEU A 151 -8.16 -6.98 0.67
C LEU A 151 -7.79 -6.92 -0.81
N SER A 152 -7.60 -8.10 -1.42
CA SER A 152 -7.35 -8.26 -2.85
C SER A 152 -8.46 -7.61 -3.69
N VAL A 153 -9.74 -7.84 -3.35
CA VAL A 153 -10.89 -7.20 -4.02
C VAL A 153 -10.88 -5.68 -3.81
N SER A 154 -10.69 -5.20 -2.58
CA SER A 154 -10.64 -3.76 -2.31
C SER A 154 -9.54 -3.04 -3.09
N LEU A 155 -8.38 -3.67 -3.28
CA LEU A 155 -7.31 -3.16 -4.14
C LEU A 155 -7.73 -3.09 -5.61
N SER A 156 -8.43 -4.10 -6.13
CA SER A 156 -8.98 -4.07 -7.49
C SER A 156 -9.95 -2.92 -7.69
N ASP A 157 -10.85 -2.67 -6.73
CA ASP A 157 -11.82 -1.58 -6.81
C ASP A 157 -11.14 -0.21 -6.84
N ILE A 158 -10.07 -0.05 -6.07
CA ILE A 158 -9.23 1.16 -6.09
C ILE A 158 -8.58 1.32 -7.46
N ILE A 159 -7.99 0.26 -8.02
CA ILE A 159 -7.34 0.29 -9.34
C ILE A 159 -8.36 0.64 -10.44
N LEU A 160 -9.57 0.09 -10.38
CA LEU A 160 -10.65 0.42 -11.32
C LEU A 160 -11.05 1.89 -11.22
N ALA A 161 -11.22 2.41 -10.00
CA ALA A 161 -11.50 3.83 -9.78
C ALA A 161 -10.37 4.74 -10.30
N GLN A 162 -9.11 4.35 -10.08
CA GLN A 162 -7.95 5.06 -10.63
C GLN A 162 -7.96 5.07 -12.16
N ASN A 163 -8.23 3.93 -12.81
CA ASN A 163 -8.32 3.85 -14.27
C ASN A 163 -9.36 4.81 -14.83
N HIS A 164 -10.56 4.82 -14.22
CA HIS A 164 -11.62 5.74 -14.60
C HIS A 164 -11.17 7.20 -14.46
N LEU A 165 -10.60 7.57 -13.30
CA LEU A 165 -10.17 8.95 -13.05
C LEU A 165 -9.01 9.40 -13.93
N ILE A 166 -8.05 8.53 -14.20
CA ILE A 166 -6.95 8.80 -15.14
C ILE A 166 -7.51 9.18 -16.51
N LYS A 167 -8.46 8.40 -17.03
CA LYS A 167 -9.11 8.70 -18.32
C LYS A 167 -9.83 10.05 -18.31
N ARG A 168 -10.53 10.38 -17.21
CA ARG A 168 -11.23 11.67 -17.05
C ARG A 168 -10.26 12.85 -17.01
N ILE A 169 -9.11 12.71 -16.36
CA ILE A 169 -8.06 13.75 -16.33
C ILE A 169 -7.44 13.91 -17.73
N GLU A 170 -7.16 12.81 -18.42
CA GLU A 170 -6.65 12.82 -19.81
C GLU A 170 -7.65 13.53 -20.75
N GLU A 171 -8.95 13.22 -20.67
CA GLU A 171 -10.02 13.90 -21.42
C GLU A 171 -10.11 15.39 -21.09
N TYR A 172 -9.98 15.77 -19.82
CA TYR A 172 -9.99 17.18 -19.42
C TYR A 172 -8.80 17.94 -20.01
N ASN A 173 -7.59 17.36 -19.95
CA ASN A 173 -6.40 17.99 -20.50
C ASN A 173 -6.50 18.19 -22.02
N LEU A 174 -7.04 17.21 -22.76
CA LEU A 174 -7.23 17.32 -24.21
C LEU A 174 -8.21 18.43 -24.62
N ASN A 175 -9.20 18.74 -23.78
CA ASN A 175 -10.22 19.76 -24.05
C ASN A 175 -9.80 21.17 -23.61
N ASN A 176 -8.68 21.32 -22.89
CA ASN A 176 -8.19 22.59 -22.36
C ASN A 176 -6.78 22.96 -22.89
N ILE A 177 -6.35 22.31 -23.98
CA ILE A 177 -5.24 22.70 -24.87
C ILE A 177 -5.84 23.42 -26.07
#